data_AF-F7NP05-F1
#
_entry.id   AF-F7NP05-F1
#
_cell.length_a   1.000
_cell.length_b   1.000
_cell.length_c   1.000
_cell.angle_alpha   90.00
_cell.angle_beta   90.00
_cell.angle_gamma   90.00
#
_symmetry.space_group_name_H-M   'P 1'
#
loop_
_entity.id
_entity.type
_entity.pdbx_description
1 polymer ?
#
loop_
_entity_poly.entity_id
_entity_poly.type
_entity_poly.pdbx_seq_one_letter_code
_entity_poly.pdbx_strand_id
1 'polypeptide(L)'
;MFNKDEFIKRNSEFLYQRLNNFLEIEVNEETFLIIYKFLELQNFRNGEYEGNQYLIHKKNIQEVQIVDMVSEEFCNDFSQTRFDITVYELLDLMNEMKDAR
;
A
#
# COMPACT_ATOMS: atom_id res chain seq x y z
N MET A 1 0.48 4.03 14.65
CA MET A 1 1.93 3.99 14.50
C MET A 1 2.35 2.72 13.82
N PHE A 2 2.74 2.83 12.56
CA PHE A 2 3.35 1.78 11.77
C PHE A 2 4.62 1.24 12.45
N ASN A 3 4.75 -0.09 12.54
CA ASN A 3 5.92 -0.75 13.11
C ASN A 3 6.74 -1.41 12.00
N LYS A 4 7.81 -0.74 11.57
CA LYS A 4 8.73 -1.22 10.53
C LYS A 4 9.29 -2.61 10.83
N ASP A 5 9.79 -2.85 12.05
CA ASP A 5 10.41 -4.12 12.40
C ASP A 5 9.40 -5.27 12.39
N GLU A 6 8.16 -5.00 12.81
CA GLU A 6 7.08 -5.98 12.73
C GLU A 6 6.67 -6.25 11.28
N PHE A 7 6.56 -5.21 10.45
CA PHE A 7 6.27 -5.36 9.03
C PHE A 7 7.33 -6.23 8.33
N ILE A 8 8.61 -5.94 8.55
CA ILE A 8 9.73 -6.70 7.96
C ILE A 8 9.69 -8.16 8.40
N LYS A 9 9.37 -8.44 9.67
CA LYS A 9 9.24 -9.82 10.17
C LYS A 9 8.11 -10.60 9.48
N ARG A 10 7.00 -9.93 9.11
CA ARG A 10 5.83 -10.55 8.47
C ARG A 10 5.98 -10.70 6.96
N ASN A 11 6.65 -9.75 6.30
CA ASN A 11 6.69 -9.67 4.83
C ASN A 11 8.11 -9.94 4.27
N SER A 12 9.10 -9.13 4.69
CA SER A 12 10.55 -9.20 4.39
C SER A 12 11.10 -7.76 4.25
N GLU A 13 12.42 -7.59 4.34
CA GLU A 13 13.07 -6.31 4.02
C GLU A 13 12.82 -5.90 2.57
N PHE A 14 12.79 -6.87 1.65
CA PHE A 14 12.54 -6.61 0.24
C PHE A 14 11.16 -5.99 0.01
N LEU A 15 10.12 -6.55 0.63
CA LEU A 15 8.76 -6.00 0.53
C LEU A 15 8.60 -4.65 1.24
N TYR A 16 9.42 -4.37 2.27
CA TYR A 16 9.48 -3.02 2.85
C TYR A 16 10.02 -1.99 1.85
N GLN A 17 11.03 -2.34 1.06
CA GLN A 17 11.50 -1.45 -0.02
C GLN A 17 10.43 -1.21 -1.09
N ARG A 18 9.62 -2.23 -1.41
CA ARG A 18 8.47 -2.09 -2.32
C ARG A 18 7.39 -1.18 -1.76
N LEU A 19 7.10 -1.26 -0.46
CA LEU A 19 6.19 -0.34 0.22
C LEU A 19 6.67 1.11 0.13
N ASN A 20 7.97 1.37 0.34
CA ASN A 20 8.52 2.73 0.19
C ASN A 20 8.38 3.22 -1.25
N ASN A 21 8.66 2.37 -2.23
CA ASN A 21 8.51 2.72 -3.65
C ASN A 21 7.04 3.00 -4.02
N PHE A 22 6.09 2.22 -3.50
CA PHE A 22 4.66 2.51 -3.62
C PHE A 22 4.32 3.90 -3.08
N LEU A 23 4.76 4.23 -1.87
CA LEU A 23 4.48 5.54 -1.26
C LEU A 23 5.08 6.69 -2.07
N GLU A 24 6.24 6.50 -2.67
CA GLU A 24 6.90 7.51 -3.49
C GLU A 24 6.18 7.76 -4.81
N ILE A 25 5.78 6.68 -5.51
CA ILE A 25 5.20 6.74 -6.85
C ILE A 25 3.71 7.05 -6.82
N GLU A 26 2.95 6.35 -5.98
CA GLU A 26 1.49 6.40 -6.00
C GLU A 26 0.90 7.39 -5.01
N VAL A 27 1.61 7.76 -3.94
CA VAL A 27 1.09 8.68 -2.91
C VAL A 27 1.73 10.06 -3.11
N ASN A 28 1.12 10.84 -3.99
CA ASN A 28 1.54 12.21 -4.33
C ASN A 28 0.40 13.20 -4.16
N GLU A 29 0.65 14.49 -4.41
CA GLU A 29 -0.34 15.56 -4.19
C GLU A 29 -1.66 15.35 -4.94
N GLU A 30 -1.61 14.72 -6.11
CA GLU A 30 -2.78 14.49 -6.97
C GLU A 30 -3.61 13.29 -6.50
N THR A 31 -2.94 12.23 -6.03
CA THR A 31 -3.55 10.94 -5.71
C THR A 31 -3.85 10.75 -4.22
N PHE A 32 -3.16 11.48 -3.34
CA PHE A 32 -3.23 11.32 -1.88
C PHE A 32 -4.68 11.29 -1.38
N LEU A 33 -5.47 12.31 -1.74
CA LEU A 33 -6.84 12.43 -1.23
C LEU A 33 -7.76 11.33 -1.74
N ILE A 34 -7.51 10.83 -2.95
CA ILE A 34 -8.31 9.75 -3.56
C ILE A 34 -8.02 8.44 -2.83
N ILE A 35 -6.73 8.08 -2.69
CA ILE A 35 -6.30 6.86 -2.00
C ILE A 35 -6.72 6.90 -0.53
N TYR A 36 -6.52 8.04 0.14
CA TYR A 36 -6.87 8.21 1.55
C TYR A 36 -8.37 7.97 1.78
N LYS A 37 -9.24 8.58 0.95
CA LYS A 37 -10.69 8.38 1.07
C LYS A 37 -11.09 6.94 0.73
N PHE A 38 -10.49 6.33 -0.28
CA PHE A 38 -10.74 4.93 -0.62
C PHE A 38 -10.47 3.99 0.56
N LEU A 39 -9.39 4.25 1.30
CA LEU A 39 -8.98 3.49 2.49
C LEU A 39 -9.86 3.82 3.72
N GLU A 40 -10.05 5.10 4.04
CA GLU A 40 -10.72 5.56 5.27
C GLU A 40 -12.23 5.24 5.29
N LEU A 41 -12.90 5.35 4.13
CA LEU A 41 -14.35 5.23 4.04
C LEU A 41 -14.83 3.80 4.40
N GLN A 42 -15.50 3.69 5.54
CA GLN A 42 -16.00 2.42 6.10
C GLN A 42 -17.18 1.83 5.31
N ASN A 43 -17.89 2.66 4.55
CA ASN A 43 -18.95 2.22 3.64
C ASN A 43 -18.38 1.51 2.40
N PHE A 44 -17.13 1.79 2.02
CA PHE A 44 -16.38 1.01 1.04
C PHE A 44 -15.62 -0.10 1.76
N ARG A 45 -16.29 -1.24 1.96
CA ARG A 45 -15.69 -2.36 2.71
C ARG A 45 -14.59 -3.06 1.93
N ASN A 46 -14.75 -3.20 0.63
CA ASN A 46 -13.76 -3.80 -0.26
C ASN A 46 -13.77 -3.09 -1.61
N GLY A 47 -12.75 -3.39 -2.42
CA GLY A 47 -12.62 -2.88 -3.77
C GLY A 47 -11.17 -2.74 -4.18
N GLU A 48 -10.99 -2.19 -5.37
CA GLU A 48 -9.69 -2.01 -6.00
C GLU A 48 -9.52 -0.56 -6.43
N TYR A 49 -8.34 -0.03 -6.21
CA TYR A 49 -7.87 1.22 -6.80
C TYR A 49 -6.63 0.90 -7.63
N GLU A 50 -6.76 1.06 -8.94
CA GLU A 50 -5.67 0.89 -9.90
C GLU A 50 -4.92 2.22 -10.04
N GLY A 51 -3.67 2.24 -9.59
CA GLY A 51 -2.73 3.35 -9.76
C GLY A 51 -1.92 3.21 -11.05
N ASN A 52 -0.77 3.88 -11.10
CA ASN A 52 0.08 3.85 -12.29
C ASN A 52 0.88 2.55 -12.42
N GLN A 53 1.55 2.15 -11.34
CA GLN A 53 2.35 0.94 -11.23
C GLN A 53 1.74 -0.06 -10.25
N TYR A 54 1.02 0.42 -9.24
CA TYR A 54 0.50 -0.43 -8.17
C TYR A 54 -1.03 -0.49 -8.14
N LEU A 55 -1.55 -1.65 -7.75
CA LEU A 55 -2.94 -1.88 -7.41
C LEU A 55 -3.08 -1.92 -5.88
N ILE A 56 -4.07 -1.19 -5.37
CA ILE A 56 -4.49 -1.23 -3.97
C ILE A 56 -5.76 -2.07 -3.89
N HIS A 57 -5.63 -3.30 -3.43
CA HIS A 57 -6.76 -4.20 -3.21
C HIS A 57 -7.21 -4.16 -1.75
N LYS A 58 -8.25 -3.39 -1.47
CA LYS A 58 -8.89 -3.32 -0.15
C LYS A 58 -9.71 -4.60 0.05
N LYS A 59 -9.19 -5.55 0.82
CA LYS A 59 -9.87 -6.82 1.11
C LYS A 59 -11.05 -6.63 2.05
N ASN A 60 -10.87 -5.77 3.06
CA ASN A 60 -11.88 -5.41 4.03
C ASN A 60 -11.55 -4.03 4.67
N ILE A 61 -12.26 -3.64 5.73
CA ILE A 61 -12.05 -2.36 6.42
C ILE A 61 -10.72 -2.27 7.21
N GLN A 62 -10.04 -3.39 7.43
CA GLN A 62 -8.80 -3.50 8.20
C GLN A 62 -7.60 -3.89 7.34
N GLU A 63 -7.80 -4.63 6.26
CA GLU A 63 -6.73 -5.26 5.49
C GLU A 63 -6.73 -4.77 4.04
N VAL A 64 -5.53 -4.43 3.57
CA VAL A 64 -5.27 -4.06 2.19
C VAL A 64 -4.05 -4.82 1.68
N GLN A 65 -4.13 -5.27 0.44
CA GLN A 65 -3.02 -5.84 -0.30
C GLN A 65 -2.55 -4.82 -1.33
N ILE A 66 -1.25 -4.57 -1.37
CA ILE A 66 -0.62 -3.78 -2.42
C ILE A 66 0.05 -4.73 -3.40
N VAL A 67 -0.15 -4.48 -4.69
CA VAL A 67 0.39 -5.31 -5.78
C VAL A 67 1.17 -4.42 -6.75
N ASP A 68 2.44 -4.73 -6.98
CA ASP A 68 3.26 -4.12 -8.04
C ASP A 68 2.88 -4.77 -9.38
N MET A 69 1.91 -4.19 -10.09
CA MET A 69 1.34 -4.77 -11.31
C MET A 69 2.39 -4.94 -12.40
N VAL A 70 3.30 -3.96 -12.53
CA VAL A 70 4.34 -3.96 -13.55
C VAL A 70 5.34 -5.08 -13.28
N SER A 71 5.82 -5.23 -12.03
CA SER A 71 6.75 -6.31 -11.70
C SER A 71 6.08 -7.68 -11.77
N GLU A 72 4.78 -7.76 -11.49
CA GLU A 72 4.01 -9.00 -11.49
C GLU A 72 3.91 -9.67 -12.87
N GLU A 73 3.92 -8.89 -13.95
CA GLU A 73 3.97 -9.42 -15.32
C GLU A 73 5.23 -10.26 -15.63
N PHE A 74 6.31 -10.05 -14.87
CA PHE A 74 7.61 -10.68 -15.11
C PHE A 74 8.05 -11.61 -13.97
N CYS A 75 7.22 -11.78 -12.94
CA CYS A 75 7.57 -12.57 -11.77
C CYS A 75 7.02 -14.01 -11.85
N ASN A 76 7.80 -14.97 -11.36
CA ASN A 76 7.35 -16.36 -11.19
C ASN A 76 6.80 -16.63 -9.77
N ASP A 77 6.88 -15.64 -8.87
CA ASP A 77 6.55 -15.76 -7.45
C ASP A 77 5.88 -14.47 -6.95
N PHE A 78 4.54 -14.50 -6.86
CA PHE A 78 3.74 -13.34 -6.44
C PHE A 78 4.01 -12.89 -5.00
N SER A 79 4.68 -13.69 -4.17
CA SER A 79 5.09 -13.22 -2.84
C SER A 79 6.13 -12.09 -2.90
N GLN A 80 6.75 -11.85 -4.06
CA GLN A 80 7.71 -10.78 -4.29
C GLN A 80 7.07 -9.49 -4.81
N THR A 81 5.83 -9.56 -5.30
CA THR A 81 5.14 -8.42 -5.91
C THR A 81 3.93 -7.98 -5.09
N ARG A 82 3.53 -8.78 -4.09
CA ARG A 82 2.35 -8.53 -3.27
C ARG A 82 2.73 -8.48 -1.80
N PHE A 83 2.20 -7.49 -1.08
CA PHE A 83 2.35 -7.42 0.38
C PHE A 83 1.07 -6.95 1.04
N ASP A 84 0.80 -7.54 2.19
CA ASP A 84 -0.36 -7.18 3.02
C ASP A 84 0.07 -6.17 4.08
N ILE A 85 -0.77 -5.15 4.26
CA ILE A 85 -0.64 -4.12 5.28
C ILE A 85 -2.03 -3.78 5.81
N THR A 86 -2.12 -3.33 7.05
CA THR A 86 -3.42 -2.88 7.55
C THR A 86 -3.78 -1.51 6.96
N VAL A 87 -5.07 -1.25 6.81
CA VAL A 87 -5.59 0.06 6.38
C VAL A 87 -5.06 1.17 7.30
N TYR A 88 -5.02 0.92 8.60
CA TYR A 88 -4.52 1.87 9.58
C TYR A 88 -3.01 2.16 9.40
N GLU A 89 -2.18 1.13 9.27
CA GLU A 89 -0.74 1.28 9.02
C GLU A 89 -0.48 2.06 7.73
N LEU A 90 -1.25 1.81 6.67
CA LEU A 90 -1.09 2.51 5.40
C LEU A 90 -1.47 3.99 5.51
N LEU A 91 -2.60 4.31 6.15
CA LEU A 91 -3.02 5.69 6.38
C LEU A 91 -2.01 6.47 7.22
N ASP A 92 -1.41 5.83 8.21
CA ASP A 92 -0.38 6.41 9.07
C ASP A 92 0.87 6.78 8.26
N LEU A 93 1.38 5.85 7.45
CA LEU A 93 2.49 6.08 6.52
C LEU A 93 2.21 7.19 5.51
N MET A 94 1.00 7.24 4.96
CA MET A 94 0.59 8.30 4.05
C MET A 94 0.66 9.67 4.73
N ASN A 95 0.20 9.79 5.98
CA ASN A 95 0.24 11.03 6.74
C ASN A 95 1.67 11.47 7.05
N GLU A 96 2.57 10.55 7.43
CA GLU A 96 3.99 10.85 7.64
C GLU A 96 4.65 11.41 6.37
N MET A 97 4.34 10.83 5.21
CA MET A 97 4.85 11.30 3.91
C MET A 97 4.33 12.68 3.52
N LYS A 98 3.11 13.01 3.92
CA LYS A 98 2.51 14.34 3.71
C LYS A 98 3.23 15.41 4.52
N ASP A 99 3.56 15.13 5.78
CA ASP A 99 4.21 16.10 6.67
C ASP A 99 5.71 16.28 6.37
N ALA A 100 6.31 15.35 5.62
CA ALA A 100 7.71 15.40 5.19
C ALA A 100 7.96 16.22 3.90
N ARG A 101 6.90 16.63 3.19
CA ARG A 101 6.96 17.39 1.93
C ARG A 101 6.48 18.84 2.13
#